data_AF-A0A1G7QTN7-F1
#
_entry.id   AF-A0A1G7QTN7-F1
#
_cell.length_a   1.000
_cell.length_b   1.000
_cell.length_c   1.000
_cell.angle_alpha   90.00
_cell.angle_beta   90.00
_cell.angle_gamma   90.00
#
_symmetry.space_group_name_H-M   'P 1'
#
loop_
_entity.id
_entity.type
_entity.pdbx_description
1 polymer ?
#
loop_
_entity_poly.entity_id
_entity_poly.type
_entity_poly.pdbx_seq_one_letter_code
_entity_poly.pdbx_strand_id
1 'polypeptide(L)'
;MIAHAGHILKIRFVLQPFSFVFLIEGEDMYQMILETRDTEEASYLWHFEKQRALLPAFLKELDRQLDIIRNQGRHVFITSAPENFNRVVHDYSNEQKGFITWKYMLEERLI
;
A
#
# COMPACT_ATOMS: atom_id res chain seq x y z
N MET A 1 -10.34 -8.66 9.55
CA MET A 1 -10.17 -9.42 8.28
C MET A 1 -9.69 -8.44 7.24
N ILE A 2 -8.52 -8.66 6.65
CA ILE A 2 -8.03 -7.84 5.52
C ILE A 2 -9.00 -8.04 4.35
N ALA A 3 -9.74 -6.98 4.02
CA ALA A 3 -10.65 -6.97 2.90
C ALA A 3 -10.57 -5.60 2.21
N HIS A 4 -10.49 -5.63 0.88
CA HIS A 4 -10.51 -4.41 0.11
C HIS A 4 -11.87 -3.70 0.26
N ALA A 5 -11.84 -2.41 0.61
CA ALA A 5 -13.00 -1.53 0.71
C ALA A 5 -13.52 -1.10 -0.68
N GLY A 6 -13.90 -2.07 -1.52
CA GLY A 6 -14.36 -1.87 -2.91
C GLY A 6 -15.68 -1.10 -3.06
N HIS A 7 -16.37 -0.88 -1.94
CA HIS A 7 -17.56 -0.03 -1.84
C HIS A 7 -17.21 1.48 -1.72
N ILE A 8 -15.95 1.81 -1.41
CA ILE A 8 -15.44 3.19 -1.30
C ILE A 8 -14.57 3.53 -2.51
N LEU A 9 -13.60 2.68 -2.82
CA LEU A 9 -12.62 2.92 -3.87
C LEU A 9 -12.44 1.66 -4.70
N LYS A 10 -12.40 1.77 -6.03
CA LYS A 10 -12.04 0.65 -6.90
C LYS A 10 -10.53 0.42 -6.89
N ILE A 11 -10.10 -0.83 -7.03
CA ILE A 11 -8.69 -1.18 -7.22
C ILE A 11 -8.15 -0.39 -8.42
N ARG A 12 -6.99 0.25 -8.25
CA ARG A 12 -6.30 0.99 -9.30
C ARG A 12 -5.08 0.18 -9.74
N PHE A 13 -4.89 0.03 -11.04
CA PHE A 13 -3.70 -0.62 -11.59
C PHE A 13 -2.66 0.43 -11.98
N VAL A 14 -1.40 0.21 -11.58
CA VAL A 14 -0.23 0.98 -11.97
C VAL A 14 0.60 0.06 -12.87
N LEU A 15 0.86 0.46 -14.11
CA LEU A 15 1.36 -0.47 -15.14
C LEU A 15 2.88 -0.61 -15.18
N GLN A 16 3.64 0.29 -14.54
CA GLN A 16 5.09 0.32 -14.67
C GLN A 16 5.79 0.76 -13.36
N PRO A 17 6.34 -0.19 -12.59
CA PRO A 17 6.14 -1.64 -12.69
C PRO A 17 4.68 -2.04 -12.42
N PHE A 18 4.24 -3.21 -12.92
CA PHE A 18 2.86 -3.66 -12.71
C PHE A 18 2.59 -3.88 -11.21
N SER A 19 1.68 -3.08 -10.69
CA SER A 19 1.29 -3.04 -9.29
C SER A 19 -0.18 -2.64 -9.18
N PHE A 20 -0.76 -2.87 -8.02
CA PHE A 20 -2.14 -2.49 -7.75
C PHE A 20 -2.23 -1.75 -6.43
N VAL A 21 -3.11 -0.76 -6.42
CA VAL A 21 -3.38 0.11 -5.30
C VAL A 21 -4.80 -0.13 -4.84
N PHE A 22 -4.97 -0.42 -3.56
CA PHE A 22 -6.28 -0.72 -2.98
C PHE A 22 -6.41 -0.19 -1.56
N LEU A 23 -7.65 0.14 -1.20
CA LEU A 23 -8.01 0.65 0.12
C LEU A 23 -8.42 -0.50 1.03
N ILE A 24 -7.91 -0.49 2.26
CA ILE A 24 -8.40 -1.24 3.41
C ILE A 24 -9.02 -0.25 4.39
N GLU A 25 -10.12 -0.67 5.01
CA GLU A 25 -10.71 0.02 6.14
C GLU A 25 -10.20 -0.64 7.43
N GLY A 26 -9.25 0.03 8.11
CA GLY A 26 -8.79 -0.34 9.45
C GLY A 26 -9.84 0.00 10.50
N GLU A 27 -9.51 -0.22 11.77
CA GLU A 27 -10.44 0.08 12.86
C GLU A 27 -10.65 1.60 12.94
N ASP A 28 -9.55 2.33 13.08
CA ASP A 28 -9.55 3.79 13.23
C ASP A 28 -9.11 4.55 11.98
N MET A 29 -8.31 3.91 11.11
CA MET A 29 -7.71 4.57 9.95
C MET A 29 -8.09 3.91 8.63
N TYR A 30 -8.10 4.71 7.56
CA TYR A 30 -8.01 4.15 6.22
C TYR A 30 -6.56 3.83 5.89
N GLN A 31 -6.37 2.73 5.15
CA GLN A 31 -5.06 2.32 4.71
C GLN A 31 -5.04 2.07 3.21
N MET A 32 -4.16 2.78 2.52
CA MET A 32 -3.88 2.55 1.11
C MET A 32 -2.70 1.61 0.99
N ILE A 33 -2.85 0.56 0.20
CA ILE A 33 -1.79 -0.42 -0.05
C ILE A 33 -1.42 -0.39 -1.52
N LEU A 34 -0.14 -0.22 -1.81
CA LEU A 34 0.48 -0.53 -3.09
C LEU A 34 1.17 -1.90 -2.96
N GLU A 35 0.74 -2.83 -3.80
CA GLU A 35 1.23 -4.20 -3.85
C GLU A 35 1.74 -4.54 -5.25
N THR A 36 2.80 -5.33 -5.30
CA THR A 36 3.50 -5.75 -6.51
C THR A 36 3.37 -7.25 -6.67
N ARG A 37 3.44 -7.75 -7.91
CA ARG A 37 3.33 -9.20 -8.19
C ARG A 37 4.68 -9.94 -8.07
N ASP A 38 5.78 -9.22 -7.90
CA ASP A 38 7.12 -9.79 -7.93
C ASP A 38 7.45 -10.54 -6.62
N THR A 39 8.28 -11.59 -6.70
CA THR A 39 8.44 -12.59 -5.64
C THR A 39 9.32 -12.15 -4.47
N GLU A 40 10.12 -11.10 -4.65
CA GLU A 40 11.03 -10.54 -3.63
C GLU A 40 10.86 -9.03 -3.51
N GLU A 41 9.69 -8.57 -3.03
CA GLU A 41 9.42 -7.14 -2.91
C GLU A 41 8.79 -6.77 -1.54
N ALA A 42 8.20 -5.59 -1.48
CA ALA A 42 7.63 -5.08 -0.27
C ALA A 42 6.31 -4.38 -0.59
N SER A 43 5.33 -4.56 0.30
CA SER A 43 4.06 -3.85 0.27
C SER A 43 4.23 -2.48 0.88
N TYR A 44 3.65 -1.48 0.25
CA TYR A 44 3.79 -0.06 0.61
C TYR A 44 2.45 0.38 1.15
N LEU A 45 2.45 0.95 2.36
CA LEU A 45 1.25 1.25 3.10
C LEU A 45 1.26 2.72 3.46
N TRP A 46 0.10 3.36 3.30
CA TRP A 46 -0.13 4.70 3.80
C TRP A 46 -1.38 4.69 4.64
N HIS A 47 -1.36 5.34 5.79
CA HIS A 47 -2.55 5.53 6.61
C HIS A 47 -3.03 6.97 6.58
N PHE A 48 -4.34 7.16 6.69
CA PHE A 48 -4.98 8.47 6.81
C PHE A 48 -6.28 8.35 7.58
N GLU A 49 -6.76 9.47 8.11
CA GLU A 49 -7.99 9.49 8.89
C GLU A 49 -9.16 8.86 8.13
N LYS A 50 -9.99 8.12 8.86
CA LYS A 50 -11.16 7.42 8.32
C LYS A 50 -12.32 8.36 7.99
N GLN A 51 -12.03 9.36 7.15
CA GLN A 51 -12.95 10.39 6.69
C GLN A 51 -13.01 10.39 5.17
N ARG A 52 -14.14 9.97 4.61
CA ARG A 52 -14.31 9.88 3.14
C ARG A 52 -14.08 11.19 2.40
N ALA A 53 -14.34 12.33 3.04
CA ALA A 53 -14.11 13.65 2.47
C ALA A 53 -12.62 13.94 2.18
N LEU A 54 -11.70 13.28 2.90
CA LEU A 54 -10.26 13.45 2.70
C LEU A 54 -9.70 12.60 1.56
N LEU A 55 -10.45 11.59 1.10
CA LEU A 55 -10.00 10.62 0.08
C LEU A 55 -9.53 11.29 -1.23
N PRO A 56 -10.23 12.29 -1.81
CA PRO A 56 -9.76 12.93 -3.05
C PRO A 56 -8.42 13.65 -2.88
N ALA A 57 -8.23 14.35 -1.74
CA ALA A 57 -6.97 15.04 -1.45
C ALA A 57 -5.83 14.04 -1.23
N PHE A 58 -6.11 12.96 -0.49
CA PHE A 58 -5.17 11.87 -0.27
C PHE A 58 -4.75 11.19 -1.58
N LEU A 59 -5.70 10.88 -2.48
CA LEU A 59 -5.41 10.26 -3.77
C LEU A 59 -4.50 11.13 -4.65
N LYS A 60 -4.70 12.46 -4.61
CA LYS A 60 -3.84 13.40 -5.35
C LYS A 60 -2.40 13.36 -4.84
N GLU A 61 -2.21 13.29 -3.53
CA GLU A 61 -0.88 13.18 -2.93
C GLU A 61 -0.25 11.81 -3.19
N LEU A 62 -1.05 10.73 -3.11
CA LEU A 62 -0.61 9.39 -3.47
C LEU A 62 -0.11 9.35 -4.92
N ASP A 63 -0.82 9.95 -5.87
CA ASP A 63 -0.41 9.99 -7.27
C ASP A 63 0.94 10.70 -7.44
N ARG A 64 1.18 11.79 -6.70
CA ARG A 64 2.48 12.47 -6.66
C ARG A 64 3.60 11.56 -6.14
N GLN A 65 3.31 10.76 -5.11
CA GLN A 65 4.26 9.82 -4.53
C GLN A 65 4.55 8.63 -5.46
N LEU A 66 3.53 8.11 -6.13
CA LEU A 66 3.68 7.09 -7.16
C LEU A 66 4.52 7.61 -8.33
N ASP A 67 4.38 8.88 -8.71
CA ASP A 67 5.22 9.51 -9.72
C ASP A 67 6.69 9.59 -9.29
N ILE A 68 6.99 9.86 -8.02
CA ILE A 68 8.36 9.80 -7.48
C ILE A 68 8.90 8.38 -7.59
N ILE A 69 8.14 7.37 -7.15
CA ILE A 69 8.55 5.96 -7.23
C ILE A 69 8.83 5.57 -8.69
N ARG A 70 7.97 5.98 -9.62
CA ARG A 70 8.10 5.68 -11.05
C ARG A 70 9.30 6.35 -11.69
N ASN A 71 9.50 7.64 -11.43
CA ASN A 71 10.46 8.46 -12.19
C ASN A 71 11.84 8.53 -11.52
N GLN A 72 11.90 8.36 -10.19
CA GLN A 72 13.12 8.51 -9.40
C GLN A 72 13.52 7.21 -8.69
N GLY A 73 12.62 6.22 -8.68
CA GLY A 73 12.86 4.91 -8.09
C GLY A 73 12.45 4.81 -6.61
N ARG A 74 12.27 3.56 -6.18
CA ARG A 74 11.82 3.21 -4.82
C ARG A 74 12.76 3.70 -3.73
N HIS A 75 14.07 3.59 -3.94
CA HIS A 75 15.07 3.99 -2.94
C HIS A 75 14.94 5.46 -2.57
N VAL A 76 14.81 6.34 -3.57
CA VAL A 76 14.61 7.78 -3.37
C VAL A 76 13.36 8.03 -2.53
N PHE A 77 12.23 7.43 -2.91
CA PHE A 77 10.99 7.57 -2.15
C PHE A 77 11.13 7.10 -0.69
N ILE A 78 11.73 5.94 -0.45
CA ILE A 78 11.88 5.37 0.90
C ILE A 78 12.70 6.30 1.81
N THR A 79 13.76 6.93 1.28
CA THR A 79 14.60 7.84 2.08
C THR A 79 13.92 9.16 2.44
N SER A 80 12.84 9.52 1.74
CA SER A 80 12.07 10.75 1.95
C SER A 80 10.59 10.46 2.20
N ALA A 81 10.27 9.27 2.72
CA ALA A 81 8.89 8.83 2.88
C ALA A 81 8.17 9.70 3.92
N PRO A 82 6.86 9.96 3.74
CA PRO A 82 6.09 10.73 4.70
C PRO A 82 5.89 9.95 6.01
N GLU A 83 5.56 10.64 7.10
CA GLU A 83 5.36 10.02 8.42
C GLU A 83 4.25 8.96 8.43
N ASN A 84 3.26 9.11 7.55
CA ASN A 84 2.13 8.20 7.46
C ASN A 84 2.40 6.96 6.58
N PHE A 85 3.66 6.72 6.22
CA PHE A 85 4.08 5.61 5.37
C PHE A 85 4.69 4.47 6.19
N ASN A 86 4.36 3.24 5.81
CA ASN A 86 5.02 2.03 6.29
C ASN A 86 5.30 1.07 5.14
N ARG A 87 6.19 0.09 5.40
CA ARG A 87 6.57 -0.91 4.41
C ARG A 87 6.65 -2.29 5.05
N VAL A 88 6.06 -3.28 4.40
CA VAL A 88 6.15 -4.70 4.75
C VAL A 88 7.02 -5.41 3.73
N VAL A 89 8.24 -5.78 4.11
CA VAL A 89 9.12 -6.60 3.26
C VAL A 89 8.68 -8.06 3.38
N HIS A 90 8.57 -8.74 2.25
CA HIS A 90 8.15 -10.14 2.20
C HIS A 90 8.93 -10.90 1.11
N ASP A 91 9.06 -12.21 1.29
CA ASP A 91 9.64 -13.10 0.30
C ASP A 91 8.62 -14.22 0.01
N TYR A 92 8.16 -14.27 -1.24
CA TYR A 92 7.20 -15.25 -1.73
C TYR A 92 7.86 -16.48 -2.35
N SER A 93 9.19 -16.67 -2.21
CA SER A 93 9.92 -17.87 -2.63
C SER A 93 9.29 -19.18 -2.12
N ASN A 94 8.59 -19.13 -0.98
CA ASN A 94 7.67 -20.17 -0.52
C ASN A 94 6.24 -19.61 -0.46
N GLU A 95 5.44 -19.83 -1.52
CA GLU A 95 4.11 -19.20 -1.68
C GLU A 95 3.19 -19.35 -0.45
N GLN A 96 3.09 -20.55 0.14
CA GLN A 96 2.22 -20.79 1.29
C GLN A 96 2.69 -20.07 2.55
N LYS A 97 4.00 -20.06 2.83
CA LYS A 97 4.54 -19.35 3.99
C LYS A 97 4.56 -17.84 3.78
N GLY A 98 4.92 -17.40 2.58
CA GLY A 98 5.02 -15.99 2.22
C GLY A 98 3.68 -15.27 2.39
N PHE A 99 2.56 -15.85 1.93
CA PHE A 99 1.25 -15.25 2.12
C PHE A 99 0.84 -15.15 3.60
N ILE A 100 1.06 -16.20 4.40
CA ILE A 100 0.69 -16.20 5.82
C ILE A 100 1.53 -15.17 6.59
N THR A 101 2.84 -15.14 6.35
CA THR A 101 3.74 -14.16 6.99
C THR A 101 3.39 -12.75 6.55
N TRP A 102 3.18 -12.51 5.26
CA TRP A 102 2.72 -11.21 4.75
C TRP A 102 1.43 -10.75 5.42
N LYS A 103 0.43 -11.63 5.50
CA LYS A 103 -0.86 -11.32 6.10
C LYS A 103 -0.71 -10.92 7.57
N TYR A 104 0.06 -11.70 8.33
CA TYR A 104 0.33 -11.40 9.73
C TYR A 104 1.03 -10.04 9.90
N MET A 105 2.08 -9.78 9.12
CA MET A 105 2.83 -8.52 9.16
C MET A 105 1.98 -7.32 8.73
N LEU A 106 1.04 -7.52 7.81
CA LEU A 106 0.07 -6.51 7.41
C LEU A 106 -0.92 -6.22 8.55
N GLU A 107 -1.49 -7.27 9.16
CA GLU A 107 -2.42 -7.15 10.30
C GLU A 107 -1.80 -6.41 11.49
N GLU A 108 -0.51 -6.62 11.79
CA GLU A 108 0.20 -5.87 12.84
C GLU A 108 0.35 -4.36 12.57
N ARG A 109 0.20 -3.93 11.30
CA ARG A 109 0.29 -2.53 10.88
C ARG A 109 -1.08 -1.91 10.61
N LEU A 110 -2.15 -2.70 10.66
CA LEU A 110 -3.50 -2.19 10.62
C LEU A 110 -3.79 -1.48 11.94
N ILE A 111 -3.97 -0.16 11.88
CA ILE A 111 -4.45 0.70 12.97
C ILE A 111 -5.87 1.12 12.61
#